data_AF-A0A9Q5W901-F1
#
_entry.id   AF-A0A9Q5W901-F1
#
_cell.length_a   1.000
_cell.length_b   1.000
_cell.length_c   1.000
_cell.angle_alpha   90.00
_cell.angle_beta   90.00
_cell.angle_gamma   90.00
#
_symmetry.space_group_name_H-M   'P 1'
#
loop_
_entity.id
_entity.type
_entity.pdbx_description
1 polymer ?
#
loop_
_entity_poly.entity_id
_entity_poly.type
_entity_poly.pdbx_seq_one_letter_code
_entity_poly.pdbx_strand_id
1 'polypeptide(L)' 'LYIFFLPKYCSEMNPIELEWKHLKKDELSGKMFEDELELAYAVMDGVNARGKRNKHSTERIKFNNSCLS' A
#
# COMPACT_ATOMS: atom_id res chain seq x y z
N LEU A 1 -18.94 8.29 10.53
CA LEU A 1 -18.45 7.94 9.18
C LEU A 1 -17.88 9.20 8.55
N TYR A 2 -16.58 9.26 8.29
CA TYR A 2 -15.96 10.39 7.61
C TYR A 2 -15.82 10.03 6.13
N ILE A 3 -16.56 10.70 5.25
CA ILE A 3 -16.47 10.53 3.80
C ILE A 3 -15.66 11.71 3.28
N PHE A 4 -14.43 11.47 2.84
CA PHE A 4 -13.62 12.50 2.16
C PHE A 4 -14.12 12.69 0.73
N PHE A 5 -14.45 13.92 0.35
CA PHE A 5 -14.72 14.28 -1.04
C PHE A 5 -13.39 14.48 -1.78
N LEU A 6 -13.08 13.57 -2.70
CA LEU A 6 -11.94 13.71 -3.60
C LEU A 6 -12.46 14.12 -5.00
N PRO A 7 -12.19 15.36 -5.48
CA PRO A 7 -12.59 15.76 -6.81
C PRO A 7 -11.86 14.96 -7.89
N LYS A 8 -12.48 14.88 -9.07
CA LYS A 8 -11.95 14.13 -10.20
C LYS A 8 -10.56 14.64 -10.59
N TYR A 9 -9.67 13.72 -10.95
CA TYR A 9 -8.30 13.99 -11.43
C TYR A 9 -7.38 14.69 -10.42
N CYS A 10 -7.73 14.70 -9.13
CA CYS A 10 -6.91 15.26 -8.07
C CYS A 10 -6.19 14.17 -7.26
N SER A 11 -5.49 13.25 -7.95
CA SER A 11 -4.67 12.21 -7.30
C SER A 11 -3.65 12.82 -6.33
N GLU A 12 -3.18 14.03 -6.61
CA GLU A 12 -2.25 14.77 -5.76
C GLU A 12 -2.81 15.10 -4.36
N MET A 13 -4.14 15.13 -4.23
CA MET A 13 -4.82 15.32 -2.94
C MET A 13 -5.11 14.01 -2.22
N ASN A 14 -4.86 12.86 -2.84
CA ASN A 14 -5.04 11.55 -2.22
C ASN A 14 -3.71 11.09 -1.59
N PRO A 15 -3.56 11.10 -0.25
CA PRO A 15 -2.27 10.84 0.40
C PRO A 15 -1.67 9.46 0.07
N ILE A 16 -2.51 8.47 -0.28
CA ILE A 16 -2.04 7.12 -0.61
C ILE A 16 -1.14 7.11 -1.85
N GLU A 17 -1.30 8.06 -2.77
CA GLU A 17 -0.46 8.16 -3.98
C GLU A 17 1.00 8.43 -3.62
N LEU A 18 1.23 9.27 -2.61
CA LEU A 18 2.56 9.54 -2.08
C LEU A 18 3.16 8.30 -1.41
N GLU A 19 2.34 7.55 -0.68
CA GLU A 19 2.76 6.30 -0.02
C GLU A 19 3.20 5.25 -1.05
N TRP A 20 2.45 5.08 -2.14
CA TRP A 20 2.83 4.19 -3.24
C TRP A 20 4.08 4.65 -4.00
N LYS A 21 4.26 5.97 -4.15
CA LYS A 21 5.47 6.53 -4.76
C LYS A 21 6.71 6.17 -3.93
N HIS A 22 6.65 6.33 -2.61
CA HIS A 22 7.75 5.93 -1.71
C HIS A 22 7.96 4.42 -1.72
N LEU A 23 6.90 3.62 -1.64
CA LEU A 23 7.04 2.16 -1.65
C LEU A 23 7.78 1.67 -2.91
N LYS A 24 7.40 2.17 -4.09
CA LYS A 24 8.06 1.81 -5.36
C LYS A 24 9.51 2.28 -5.42
N LYS A 25 9.78 3.51 -4.98
CA LYS A 25 11.11 4.12 -5.07
C LYS A 25 12.09 3.56 -4.04
N ASP A 26 11.62 3.30 -2.84
CA ASP A 26 12.50 3.04 -1.69
C ASP A 26 12.55 1.54 -1.34
N GLU A 27 11.44 0.81 -1.48
CA GLU A 27 11.36 -0.59 -1.04
C GLU A 27 11.39 -1.63 -2.18
N LEU A 28 10.95 -1.23 -3.37
CA LEU A 28 10.83 -2.11 -4.54
C LEU A 28 11.81 -1.76 -5.67
N SER A 29 12.60 -0.70 -5.51
CA SER A 29 13.52 -0.23 -6.56
C SER A 29 14.54 -1.30 -6.93
N GLY A 30 14.73 -1.48 -8.24
CA GLY A 30 15.65 -2.47 -8.80
C GLY A 30 15.20 -3.93 -8.69
N LYS A 31 13.99 -4.20 -8.18
CA LYS A 31 13.44 -5.57 -8.15
C LYS A 31 12.67 -5.86 -9.43
N MET A 32 12.87 -7.05 -9.97
CA MET A 32 11.99 -7.68 -10.96
C MET A 32 11.23 -8.80 -10.27
N PHE A 33 10.04 -9.12 -10.78
CA PHE A 33 9.17 -10.14 -10.23
C PHE A 33 8.75 -11.07 -11.36
N GLU A 34 8.84 -12.38 -11.14
CA GLU A 34 8.46 -13.40 -12.11
C GLU A 34 6.94 -13.52 -12.22
N ASP A 35 6.22 -13.34 -11.11
CA ASP A 35 4.78 -13.45 -11.05
C ASP A 35 4.12 -12.48 -10.05
N GLU A 36 2.78 -12.47 -10.05
CA GLU A 36 1.97 -11.62 -9.18
C GLU A 36 2.10 -11.99 -7.70
N LEU A 37 2.38 -13.26 -7.39
CA LEU A 37 2.51 -13.73 -6.01
C LEU A 37 3.80 -13.18 -5.39
N GLU A 38 4.90 -13.23 -6.14
CA GLU A 38 6.18 -12.64 -5.75
C GLU A 38 6.06 -11.13 -5.57
N LEU A 39 5.40 -10.43 -6.51
CA LEU A 39 5.12 -9.00 -6.37
C LEU A 39 4.31 -8.71 -5.10
N ALA A 40 3.28 -9.50 -4.81
CA ALA A 40 2.44 -9.31 -3.62
C ALA A 40 3.26 -9.49 -2.32
N TYR A 41 4.13 -10.50 -2.25
CA TYR A 41 5.04 -10.68 -1.12
C TYR A 41 6.02 -9.51 -0.97
N ALA A 42 6.63 -9.06 -2.07
CA ALA A 42 7.55 -7.94 -2.04
C ALA A 42 6.88 -6.63 -1.59
N VAL A 43 5.63 -6.39 -2.00
CA VAL A 43 4.82 -5.25 -1.54
C VAL A 43 4.55 -5.36 -0.03
N MET A 44 4.11 -6.52 0.46
CA MET A 44 3.85 -6.74 1.89
C MET A 44 5.11 -6.52 2.73
N ASP A 45 6.25 -7.05 2.28
CA ASP A 45 7.53 -6.89 2.96
C ASP A 45 8.02 -5.45 2.94
N GLY A 46 7.87 -4.73 1.82
CA GLY A 46 8.20 -3.31 1.73
C GLY A 46 7.37 -2.45 2.69
N VAL A 47 6.07 -2.70 2.76
CA VAL A 47 5.17 -2.01 3.71
C VAL A 47 5.60 -2.31 5.16
N ASN A 48 5.88 -3.57 5.49
CA ASN A 48 6.35 -3.97 6.82
C ASN A 48 7.70 -3.35 7.19
N ALA A 49 8.66 -3.36 6.26
CA ALA A 49 10.00 -2.79 6.46
C ALA A 49 9.93 -1.29 6.72
N ARG A 50 9.16 -0.56 5.90
CA ARG A 50 8.93 0.88 6.07
C ARG A 50 8.21 1.19 7.39
N GLY A 51 7.20 0.41 7.75
CA GLY A 51 6.51 0.51 9.04
C GLY A 51 7.47 0.38 10.22
N LYS A 52 8.27 -0.69 10.26
CA LYS A 52 9.29 -0.93 11.29
C LYS A 52 10.30 0.22 11.39
N ARG A 53 10.80 0.70 10.25
CA ARG A 53 11.74 1.83 10.19
C ARG A 53 11.17 3.11 10.81
N ASN A 54 9.87 3.33 10.67
CA ASN A 54 9.15 4.48 11.21
C ASN A 54 8.49 4.21 12.59
N LYS A 55 8.78 3.08 13.24
CA LYS A 55 8.19 2.67 14.53
C LYS A 55 6.66 2.54 14.49
N HIS A 56 6.11 2.11 13.36
CA HIS A 56 4.70 1.79 13.18
C HIS A 56 4.50 0.28 13.02
N SER A 57 3.41 -0.24 13.59
CA SER A 57 2.95 -1.61 13.33
C SER A 57 2.07 -1.64 12.09
N THR A 58 2.29 -2.63 11.24
CA THR A 58 1.50 -2.89 10.03
C THR A 58 0.66 -4.14 10.25
N GLU A 59 -0.59 -4.12 9.79
CA GLU A 59 -1.51 -5.24 9.89
C GLU A 59 -2.09 -5.54 8.51
N ARG A 60 -2.12 -6.83 8.15
CA ARG A 60 -2.78 -7.29 6.94
C ARG A 60 -4.24 -7.61 7.25
N ILE A 61 -5.15 -6.85 6.67
CA ILE A 61 -6.59 -7.08 6.79
C ILE A 61 -7.04 -8.00 5.64
N LYS A 62 -7.67 -9.12 5.99
CA LYS A 62 -8.37 -9.98 5.03
C LYS A 62 -9.85 -9.67 5.11
N PHE A 63 -10.42 -9.09 4.05
CA PHE A 63 -11.86 -8.90 3.97
C PHE A 63 -12.54 -10.26 3.93
N ASN A 64 -13.47 -10.49 4.87
CA ASN A 64 -14.30 -11.68 4.85
C ASN A 64 -15.52 -11.40 3.96
N ASN A 65 -15.90 -12.34 3.10
CA ASN A 65 -16.99 -12.15 2.13
C ASN A 65 -18.37 -11.90 2.78
N SER A 66 -18.48 -12.08 4.10
CA SER A 66 -19.71 -11.78 4.86
C SER A 66 -19.97 -10.28 5.10
N CYS A 67 -19.09 -9.38 4.64
CA CYS A 67 -19.22 -7.93 4.86
C CYS A 67 -19.73 -7.15 3.62
N LEU A 68 -20.17 -7.86 2.56
CA LEU A 68 -20.75 -7.29 1.34
C LEU A 68 -22.27 -7.54 1.21
N SER A 69 -22.96 -7.86 2.32
CA SER A 69 -24.43 -7.93 2.37
C SER A 69 -25.06 -6.58 2.70
#